data_AF-A0A7W8CX00-F1
#
_entry.id   AF-A0A7W8CX00-F1
#
_cell.length_a   1.000
_cell.length_b   1.000
_cell.length_c   1.000
_cell.angle_alpha   90.00
_cell.angle_beta   90.00
_cell.angle_gamma   90.00
#
_symmetry.space_group_name_H-M   'P 1'
#
loop_
_entity.id
_entity.type
_entity.pdbx_description
1 polymer ?
#
loop_
_entity_poly.entity_id
_entity_poly.type
_entity_poly.pdbx_seq_one_letter_code
_entity_poly.pdbx_strand_id
1 'polypeptide(L)'
;MSNRDKYVGGLHQLELNINNDLMTISRRTNEMLTDFTGAMSDDTITDDDYMMLLTLYYYKYKKTSNTKGRLFCLVRMQQLMSLRRRERRQKEFPRITFTNYTDPSVKALLKSQPNLYSAYYTKYERKVLKADVWIYAILLVVLVLLFRMAFLWGLIISLATFFIVLLFALHSGYIKIMDDRFESWLHQIDAPLAKLDRMMRTPLK
;
A
#
# COMPACT_ATOMS: atom_id res chain seq x y z
N MET A 1 -11.54 28.88 2.56
CA MET A 1 -10.23 28.54 1.96
C MET A 1 -10.04 27.05 2.10
N SER A 2 -9.95 26.35 0.97
CA SER A 2 -9.93 24.88 0.92
C SER A 2 -8.64 24.34 1.52
N ASN A 3 -8.72 23.28 2.33
CA ASN A 3 -7.62 22.57 2.99
C ASN A 3 -6.67 21.83 1.99
N ARG A 4 -6.55 22.33 0.75
CA ARG A 4 -5.90 21.66 -0.39
C ARG A 4 -4.40 21.92 -0.50
N ASP A 5 -3.87 22.98 0.12
CA ASP A 5 -2.54 23.50 -0.26
C ASP A 5 -1.64 23.82 0.95
N LYS A 6 -1.75 23.09 2.07
CA LYS A 6 -0.93 23.42 3.25
C LYS A 6 0.55 23.08 3.04
N TYR A 7 0.86 22.01 2.28
CA TYR A 7 2.22 21.50 2.12
C TYR A 7 2.71 21.40 0.66
N VAL A 8 1.81 21.27 -0.32
CA VAL A 8 2.15 21.12 -1.75
C VAL A 8 3.19 22.12 -2.25
N GLY A 9 3.05 23.41 -1.93
CA GLY A 9 4.00 24.44 -2.37
C GLY A 9 5.41 24.25 -1.80
N GLY A 10 5.53 23.84 -0.53
CA GLY A 10 6.81 23.56 0.11
C GLY A 10 7.46 22.27 -0.41
N LEU A 11 6.64 21.26 -0.72
CA LEU A 11 7.10 19.99 -1.28
C LEU A 11 7.64 20.15 -2.71
N HIS A 12 7.03 21.00 -3.55
CA HIS A 12 7.56 21.28 -4.89
C HIS A 12 8.92 22.00 -4.85
N GLN A 13 9.09 22.97 -3.95
CA GLN A 13 10.41 23.60 -3.76
C GLN A 13 11.46 22.56 -3.34
N LEU A 14 11.06 21.63 -2.48
CA LEU A 14 11.92 20.55 -2.04
C LEU A 14 12.23 19.55 -3.17
N GLU A 15 11.27 19.28 -4.06
CA GLU A 15 11.46 18.47 -5.26
C GLU A 15 12.53 19.06 -6.18
N LEU A 16 12.49 20.36 -6.44
CA LEU A 16 13.51 21.07 -7.23
C LEU A 16 14.89 20.94 -6.59
N ASN A 17 14.99 21.12 -5.27
CA ASN A 17 16.24 20.96 -4.53
C ASN A 17 16.78 19.53 -4.61
N ILE A 18 15.91 18.51 -4.48
CA ILE A 18 16.31 17.11 -4.62
C ILE A 18 16.73 16.81 -6.06
N ASN A 19 16.09 17.35 -7.08
CA ASN A 19 16.49 17.10 -8.47
C ASN A 19 17.83 17.76 -8.82
N ASN A 20 18.12 18.91 -8.21
CA ASN A 20 19.39 19.62 -8.40
C ASN A 20 20.57 18.97 -7.63
N ASP A 21 20.29 18.30 -6.52
CA ASP A 21 21.29 17.56 -5.76
C ASP A 21 21.75 16.30 -6.55
N LEU A 22 22.91 16.33 -7.21
CA LEU A 22 23.31 15.22 -8.12
C LEU A 22 23.54 13.87 -7.41
N MET A 23 24.42 13.80 -6.41
CA MET A 23 24.85 12.52 -5.81
C MET A 23 24.35 12.27 -4.38
N THR A 24 24.18 13.33 -3.58
CA THR A 24 23.77 13.22 -2.18
C THR A 24 22.75 14.30 -1.88
N ILE A 25 21.70 13.96 -1.13
CA ILE A 25 20.74 14.96 -0.64
C ILE A 25 21.46 15.85 0.37
N SER A 26 21.38 17.17 0.17
CA SER A 26 21.99 18.12 1.09
C SER A 26 21.39 17.97 2.49
N ARG A 27 22.19 18.23 3.53
CA ARG A 27 21.73 18.15 4.92
C ARG A 27 20.47 19.02 5.15
N ARG A 28 20.45 20.22 4.57
CA ARG A 28 19.32 21.15 4.61
C ARG A 28 18.06 20.58 3.94
N THR A 29 18.21 20.00 2.75
CA THR A 29 17.11 19.34 2.01
C THR A 29 16.56 18.17 2.84
N ASN A 30 17.42 17.41 3.50
CA ASN A 30 17.01 16.29 4.34
C ASN A 30 16.29 16.75 5.62
N GLU A 31 16.78 17.79 6.28
CA GLU A 31 16.14 18.40 7.46
C GLU A 31 14.75 18.96 7.11
N MET A 32 14.62 19.68 6.00
CA MET A 32 13.31 20.14 5.50
C MET A 32 12.35 18.98 5.23
N LEU A 33 12.84 17.89 4.63
CA LEU A 33 12.02 16.69 4.39
C LEU A 33 11.52 16.09 5.71
N THR A 34 12.37 16.02 6.73
CA THR A 34 11.99 15.50 8.05
C THR A 34 11.02 16.43 8.78
N ASP A 35 11.19 17.75 8.65
CA ASP A 35 10.33 18.75 9.27
C ASP A 35 8.93 18.71 8.65
N PHE A 36 8.83 18.66 7.31
CA PHE A 36 7.55 18.46 6.62
C PHE A 36 6.90 17.13 7.02
N THR A 37 7.67 16.06 7.14
CA THR A 37 7.15 14.75 7.59
C THR A 37 6.61 14.83 9.02
N GLY A 38 7.28 15.56 9.90
CA GLY A 38 6.84 15.80 11.28
C GLY A 38 5.54 16.60 11.32
N ALA A 39 5.49 17.73 10.62
CA ALA A 39 4.30 18.58 10.55
C ALA A 39 3.07 17.83 10.00
N MET A 40 3.26 17.02 8.96
CA MET A 40 2.20 16.18 8.41
C MET A 40 1.71 15.08 9.37
N SER A 41 2.51 14.69 10.35
CA SER A 41 2.13 13.65 11.32
C SER A 41 1.12 14.15 12.35
N ASP A 42 1.02 15.46 12.55
CA ASP A 42 0.12 16.07 13.52
C ASP A 42 -1.22 16.50 12.90
N ASP A 43 -1.31 16.57 11.57
CA ASP A 43 -2.51 17.04 10.85
C ASP A 43 -3.25 15.93 10.08
N THR A 44 -4.43 16.26 9.56
CA THR A 44 -5.06 15.52 8.45
C THR A 44 -4.53 16.08 7.14
N ILE A 45 -3.99 15.23 6.27
CA ILE A 45 -3.36 15.63 5.01
C ILE A 45 -4.17 15.16 3.80
N THR A 46 -3.88 15.70 2.62
CA THR A 46 -4.43 15.15 1.38
C THR A 46 -3.63 13.92 0.94
N ASP A 47 -4.26 13.04 0.17
CA ASP A 47 -3.54 11.91 -0.44
C ASP A 47 -2.45 12.36 -1.42
N ASP A 48 -2.63 13.51 -2.07
CA ASP A 48 -1.65 14.11 -2.96
C ASP A 48 -0.42 14.63 -2.19
N ASP A 49 -0.61 15.32 -1.06
CA ASP A 49 0.48 15.70 -0.14
C ASP A 49 1.31 14.48 0.26
N TYR A 50 0.63 13.37 0.58
CA TYR A 50 1.30 12.14 0.98
C TYR A 50 2.04 11.48 -0.20
N MET A 51 1.43 11.41 -1.38
CA MET A 51 2.08 10.88 -2.58
C MET A 51 3.30 11.70 -2.99
N MET A 52 3.22 13.03 -2.87
CA MET A 52 4.34 13.92 -3.14
C MET A 52 5.47 13.66 -2.14
N LEU A 53 5.17 13.57 -0.84
CA LEU A 53 6.17 13.22 0.17
C LEU A 53 6.85 11.88 -0.13
N LEU A 54 6.06 10.85 -0.48
CA LEU A 54 6.59 9.53 -0.86
C LEU A 54 7.47 9.58 -2.10
N THR A 55 7.20 10.49 -3.05
CA THR A 55 8.02 10.74 -4.23
C THR A 55 9.38 11.32 -3.85
N LEU A 56 9.42 12.28 -2.92
CA LEU A 56 10.68 12.85 -2.42
C LEU A 56 11.54 11.79 -1.70
N TYR A 57 10.92 10.99 -0.83
CA TYR A 57 11.60 9.86 -0.20
C TYR A 57 12.06 8.80 -1.21
N TYR A 58 11.29 8.55 -2.27
CA TYR A 58 11.72 7.65 -3.34
C TYR A 58 13.02 8.12 -3.98
N TYR A 59 13.14 9.40 -4.31
CA TYR A 59 14.38 9.96 -4.87
C TYR A 59 15.54 9.94 -3.86
N LYS A 60 15.27 10.19 -2.58
CA LYS A 60 16.25 9.99 -1.50
C LYS A 60 16.77 8.56 -1.45
N TYR A 61 15.87 7.57 -1.46
CA TYR A 61 16.24 6.16 -1.42
C TYR A 61 16.91 5.69 -2.71
N LYS A 62 16.62 6.33 -3.85
CA LYS A 62 17.34 6.10 -5.11
C LYS A 62 18.80 6.53 -5.00
N LYS A 63 19.10 7.69 -4.42
CA LYS A 63 20.48 8.17 -4.24
C LYS A 63 21.26 7.39 -3.19
N THR A 64 20.60 7.00 -2.10
CA THR A 64 21.21 6.20 -1.02
C THR A 64 21.24 4.70 -1.32
N SER A 65 20.83 4.27 -2.51
CA SER A 65 20.74 2.86 -2.92
C SER A 65 19.89 1.96 -2.00
N ASN A 66 18.95 2.55 -1.24
CA ASN A 66 18.05 1.82 -0.37
C ASN A 66 16.89 1.20 -1.18
N THR A 67 17.07 -0.06 -1.59
CA THR A 67 16.08 -0.76 -2.41
C THR A 67 14.75 -1.00 -1.69
N LYS A 68 14.77 -1.30 -0.39
CA LYS A 68 13.51 -1.57 0.34
C LYS A 68 12.72 -0.30 0.62
N GLY A 69 13.39 0.81 0.89
CA GLY A 69 12.74 2.13 1.01
C GLY A 69 12.10 2.58 -0.30
N ARG A 70 12.77 2.38 -1.45
CA ARG A 70 12.16 2.64 -2.77
C ARG A 70 10.90 1.81 -3.00
N LEU A 71 10.97 0.50 -2.70
CA LEU A 71 9.83 -0.41 -2.85
C LEU A 71 8.66 0.01 -1.95
N PHE A 72 8.95 0.39 -0.71
CA PHE A 72 7.93 0.91 0.21
C PHE A 72 7.20 2.11 -0.37
N CYS A 73 7.94 3.15 -0.79
CA CYS A 73 7.35 4.37 -1.35
C CYS A 73 6.48 4.06 -2.57
N LEU A 74 6.99 3.23 -3.49
CA LEU A 74 6.33 2.89 -4.74
C LEU A 74 5.05 2.09 -4.53
N VAL A 75 5.11 1.05 -3.69
CA VAL A 75 3.95 0.20 -3.40
C VAL A 75 2.90 0.96 -2.58
N ARG A 76 3.32 1.86 -1.67
CA ARG A 76 2.40 2.72 -0.92
C ARG A 76 1.68 3.72 -1.83
N MET A 77 2.39 4.37 -2.76
CA MET A 77 1.77 5.27 -3.75
C MET A 77 0.74 4.53 -4.63
N GLN A 78 1.08 3.32 -5.09
CA GLN A 78 0.15 2.49 -5.87
C GLN A 78 -1.07 2.03 -5.04
N GLN A 79 -0.89 1.75 -3.75
CA GLN A 79 -2.00 1.46 -2.84
C GLN A 79 -2.94 2.66 -2.72
N LEU A 80 -2.41 3.85 -2.45
CA LEU A 80 -3.22 5.08 -2.33
C LEU A 80 -4.02 5.36 -3.61
N MET A 81 -3.39 5.19 -4.77
CA MET A 81 -4.08 5.28 -6.07
C MET A 81 -5.22 4.25 -6.21
N SER A 82 -5.04 3.04 -5.69
CA SER A 82 -6.09 2.02 -5.69
C SER A 82 -7.25 2.35 -4.75
N LEU A 83 -6.96 3.03 -3.63
CA LEU A 83 -7.93 3.43 -2.61
C LEU A 83 -8.81 4.61 -3.05
N ARG A 84 -8.30 5.50 -3.91
CA ARG A 84 -9.12 6.55 -4.54
C ARG A 84 -10.38 6.01 -5.20
N ARG A 85 -10.30 4.82 -5.80
CA ARG A 85 -11.44 4.16 -6.48
C ARG A 85 -12.31 3.28 -5.56
N ARG A 86 -11.96 3.15 -4.28
CA ARG A 86 -12.58 2.21 -3.34
C ARG A 86 -12.95 2.91 -2.03
N GLU A 87 -14.04 3.67 -2.06
CA GLU A 87 -14.55 4.46 -0.91
C GLU A 87 -14.64 3.65 0.40
N ARG A 88 -15.13 2.41 0.33
CA ARG A 88 -15.22 1.53 1.51
C ARG A 88 -13.88 1.29 2.21
N ARG A 89 -12.77 1.33 1.47
CA ARG A 89 -11.41 1.09 1.97
C ARG A 89 -10.64 2.38 2.29
N GLN A 90 -11.18 3.55 1.97
CA GLN A 90 -10.57 4.83 2.38
C GLN A 90 -10.51 4.95 3.92
N LYS A 91 -11.41 4.24 4.63
CA LYS A 91 -11.40 4.12 6.09
C LYS A 91 -10.11 3.52 6.67
N GLU A 92 -9.29 2.83 5.86
CA GLU A 92 -7.96 2.33 6.27
C GLU A 92 -6.98 3.48 6.57
N PHE A 93 -7.23 4.68 6.04
CA PHE A 93 -6.41 5.87 6.23
C PHE A 93 -7.28 7.04 6.71
N PRO A 94 -7.76 7.03 7.97
CA PRO A 94 -8.71 8.01 8.49
C PRO A 94 -8.18 9.45 8.49
N ARG A 95 -6.86 9.63 8.44
CA ARG A 95 -6.20 10.96 8.45
C ARG A 95 -5.91 11.50 7.05
N ILE A 96 -6.25 10.74 6.00
CA ILE A 96 -6.02 11.11 4.62
C ILE A 96 -7.33 11.51 3.97
N THR A 97 -7.37 12.73 3.44
CA THR A 97 -8.47 13.19 2.58
C THR A 97 -8.16 12.82 1.14
N PHE A 98 -8.93 11.88 0.59
CA PHE A 98 -8.73 11.42 -0.78
C PHE A 98 -9.23 12.45 -1.79
N THR A 99 -8.38 12.79 -2.75
CA THR A 99 -8.68 13.77 -3.80
C THR A 99 -8.63 13.11 -5.19
N ASN A 100 -9.30 13.73 -6.15
CA ASN A 100 -9.27 13.29 -7.56
C ASN A 100 -8.08 13.86 -8.34
N TYR A 101 -7.20 14.62 -7.69
CA TYR A 101 -6.05 15.24 -8.32
C TYR A 101 -4.81 14.35 -8.17
N THR A 102 -3.97 14.29 -9.21
CA THR A 102 -2.66 13.64 -9.11
C THR A 102 -1.64 14.59 -9.68
N ASP A 103 -0.64 14.91 -8.86
CA ASP A 103 0.48 15.71 -9.32
C ASP A 103 1.20 15.09 -10.55
N PRO A 104 1.60 15.90 -11.55
CA PRO A 104 2.31 15.42 -12.74
C PRO A 104 3.60 14.64 -12.46
N SER A 105 4.39 15.04 -11.45
CA SER A 105 5.64 14.36 -11.09
C SER A 105 5.37 12.96 -10.52
N VAL A 106 4.35 12.83 -9.67
CA VAL A 106 3.88 11.53 -9.15
C VAL A 106 3.41 10.65 -10.30
N LYS A 107 2.62 11.20 -11.23
CA LYS A 107 2.11 10.47 -12.39
C LYS A 107 3.23 10.01 -13.33
N ALA A 108 4.23 10.85 -13.57
CA ALA A 108 5.40 10.51 -14.38
C ALA A 108 6.21 9.38 -13.74
N LEU A 109 6.46 9.47 -12.43
CA LEU A 109 7.16 8.42 -11.68
C LEU A 109 6.40 7.10 -11.76
N LEU A 110 5.10 7.08 -11.47
CA LEU A 110 4.30 5.86 -11.52
C LEU A 110 4.20 5.25 -12.93
N LYS A 111 4.15 6.07 -13.98
CA LYS A 111 4.17 5.59 -15.38
C LYS A 111 5.50 4.97 -15.76
N SER A 112 6.60 5.46 -15.21
CA SER A 112 7.96 4.94 -15.45
C SER A 112 8.25 3.61 -14.75
N GLN A 113 7.40 3.20 -13.81
CA GLN A 113 7.64 2.04 -12.95
C GLN A 113 6.61 0.94 -13.17
N PRO A 114 6.99 -0.34 -13.02
CA PRO A 114 6.04 -1.44 -13.10
C PRO A 114 4.98 -1.34 -11.99
N ASN A 115 3.77 -1.81 -12.28
CA ASN A 115 2.70 -1.91 -11.29
C ASN A 115 2.96 -3.09 -10.34
N LEU A 116 3.80 -2.85 -9.32
CA LEU A 116 4.18 -3.87 -8.34
C LEU A 116 3.01 -4.24 -7.44
N TYR A 117 2.16 -3.28 -7.10
CA TYR A 117 0.99 -3.52 -6.25
C TYR A 117 0.02 -4.53 -6.87
N SER A 118 -0.30 -4.40 -8.18
CA SER A 118 -1.13 -5.39 -8.87
C SER A 118 -0.41 -6.72 -9.10
N ALA A 119 0.91 -6.70 -9.32
CA ALA A 119 1.71 -7.92 -9.44
C ALA A 119 1.74 -8.72 -8.13
N TYR A 120 1.84 -8.05 -6.98
CA TYR A 120 1.73 -8.70 -5.67
C TYR A 120 0.33 -9.27 -5.44
N TYR A 121 -0.71 -8.52 -5.81
CA TYR A 121 -2.10 -8.96 -5.71
C TYR A 121 -2.34 -10.25 -6.51
N THR A 122 -1.99 -10.25 -7.79
CA THR A 122 -2.19 -11.43 -8.68
C THR A 122 -1.36 -12.64 -8.24
N LYS A 123 -0.14 -12.42 -7.72
CA LYS A 123 0.69 -13.50 -7.18
C LYS A 123 0.09 -14.12 -5.93
N TYR A 124 -0.49 -13.30 -5.05
CA TYR A 124 -1.19 -13.77 -3.85
C TYR A 124 -2.46 -14.54 -4.23
N GLU A 125 -3.30 -13.97 -5.09
CA GLU A 125 -4.52 -14.59 -5.60
C GLU A 125 -4.25 -15.98 -6.19
N ARG A 126 -3.22 -16.12 -7.03
CA ARG A 126 -2.81 -17.43 -7.57
C ARG A 126 -2.40 -18.43 -6.50
N LYS A 127 -1.75 -17.99 -5.42
CA LYS A 127 -1.35 -18.89 -4.32
C LYS A 127 -2.56 -19.37 -3.52
N VAL A 128 -3.47 -18.45 -3.19
CA VAL A 128 -4.72 -18.77 -2.49
C VAL A 128 -5.55 -19.73 -3.32
N LEU A 129 -5.77 -19.42 -4.60
CA LEU A 129 -6.55 -20.26 -5.51
C LEU A 129 -5.98 -21.68 -5.58
N LYS A 130 -4.65 -21.83 -5.68
CA LYS A 130 -4.00 -23.15 -5.69
C LYS A 130 -4.24 -23.90 -4.38
N ALA A 131 -4.06 -23.25 -3.23
CA ALA A 131 -4.26 -23.87 -1.93
C ALA A 131 -5.73 -24.29 -1.73
N ASP A 132 -6.67 -23.43 -2.13
CA ASP A 132 -8.10 -23.65 -2.00
C ASP A 132 -8.58 -24.82 -2.89
N VAL A 133 -8.05 -24.95 -4.11
CA VAL A 133 -8.31 -26.12 -4.97
C VAL A 133 -7.83 -27.42 -4.33
N TRP A 134 -6.68 -27.42 -3.65
CA TRP A 134 -6.21 -28.60 -2.91
C TRP A 134 -7.11 -28.94 -1.73
N ILE A 135 -7.51 -27.95 -0.94
CA ILE A 135 -8.43 -28.12 0.19
C ILE A 135 -9.76 -28.68 -0.30
N TYR A 136 -10.31 -28.14 -1.39
CA TYR A 136 -11.52 -28.62 -2.03
C TYR A 136 -11.41 -30.10 -2.43
N ALA A 137 -10.34 -30.50 -3.11
CA ALA A 137 -10.13 -31.88 -3.54
C ALA A 137 -10.07 -32.84 -2.34
N ILE A 138 -9.34 -32.47 -1.29
CA ILE A 138 -9.23 -33.27 -0.06
C ILE A 138 -10.59 -33.37 0.64
N LEU A 139 -11.29 -32.25 0.78
CA LEU A 139 -12.61 -32.19 1.43
C LEU A 139 -13.63 -33.08 0.72
N LEU A 140 -13.66 -33.06 -0.62
CA LEU A 140 -14.56 -33.88 -1.40
C LEU A 140 -14.27 -35.37 -1.23
N VAL A 141 -12.99 -35.78 -1.25
CA VAL A 141 -12.59 -37.17 -0.99
C VAL A 141 -13.01 -37.63 0.40
N VAL A 142 -12.82 -36.78 1.42
CA VAL A 142 -13.23 -37.05 2.80
C VAL A 142 -14.75 -37.23 2.91
N LEU A 143 -15.54 -36.33 2.31
CA LEU A 143 -17.01 -36.41 2.37
C LEU A 143 -17.56 -37.66 1.67
N VAL A 144 -17.01 -38.01 0.51
CA VAL A 144 -17.50 -39.15 -0.27
C VAL A 144 -17.04 -40.49 0.32
N LEU A 145 -15.77 -40.61 0.71
CA LEU A 145 -15.21 -41.89 1.18
C LEU A 145 -15.41 -42.15 2.66
N LEU A 146 -15.15 -41.15 3.53
CA LEU A 146 -15.21 -41.35 4.99
C LEU A 146 -16.63 -41.22 5.52
N PHE A 147 -17.37 -40.18 5.08
CA PHE A 147 -18.74 -39.94 5.52
C PHE A 147 -19.79 -40.70 4.71
N ARG A 148 -19.39 -41.41 3.65
CA ARG A 148 -20.28 -42.14 2.72
C ARG A 148 -21.45 -41.29 2.23
N MET A 149 -21.25 -39.99 2.08
CA MET A 149 -22.27 -39.10 1.53
C MET A 149 -22.49 -39.41 0.04
N ALA A 150 -23.73 -39.25 -0.43
CA ALA A 150 -24.01 -39.29 -1.85
C ALA A 150 -23.18 -38.19 -2.56
N PHE A 151 -22.57 -38.55 -3.69
CA PHE A 151 -21.62 -37.71 -4.40
C PHE A 151 -22.16 -36.30 -4.70
N LEU A 152 -23.43 -36.19 -5.11
CA LEU A 152 -24.10 -34.91 -5.39
C LEU A 152 -24.08 -33.96 -4.18
N TRP A 153 -24.41 -34.46 -2.99
CA TRP A 153 -24.42 -33.65 -1.76
C TRP A 153 -23.02 -33.26 -1.31
N GLY A 154 -22.06 -34.19 -1.40
CA GLY A 154 -20.64 -33.90 -1.13
C GLY A 154 -20.09 -32.81 -2.06
N LEU A 155 -20.43 -32.86 -3.34
CA LEU A 155 -20.04 -31.86 -4.33
C LEU A 155 -20.62 -30.49 -3.98
N ILE A 156 -21.93 -30.38 -3.70
CA ILE A 156 -22.57 -29.10 -3.36
C ILE A 156 -21.91 -28.46 -2.12
N ILE A 157 -21.69 -29.25 -1.06
CA ILE A 157 -21.09 -28.76 0.19
C ILE A 157 -19.63 -28.31 -0.04
N SER A 158 -18.85 -29.09 -0.79
CA SER A 158 -17.46 -28.74 -1.08
C SER A 158 -17.36 -27.46 -1.92
N LEU A 159 -18.26 -27.29 -2.89
CA LEU A 159 -18.30 -26.12 -3.77
C LEU A 159 -18.72 -24.87 -2.99
N ALA A 160 -19.72 -24.98 -2.12
CA ALA A 160 -20.09 -23.89 -1.21
C ALA A 160 -18.93 -23.48 -0.30
N THR A 161 -18.21 -24.46 0.27
CA THR A 161 -17.06 -24.22 1.14
C THR A 161 -15.92 -23.52 0.39
N PHE A 162 -15.61 -23.96 -0.83
CA PHE A 162 -14.64 -23.32 -1.71
C PHE A 162 -14.98 -21.84 -1.93
N PHE A 163 -16.21 -21.51 -2.33
CA PHE A 163 -16.60 -20.11 -2.54
C PHE A 163 -16.51 -19.26 -1.27
N ILE A 164 -16.90 -19.80 -0.11
CA ILE A 164 -16.83 -19.09 1.17
C ILE A 164 -15.36 -18.81 1.55
N VAL A 165 -14.50 -19.82 1.47
CA VAL A 165 -13.07 -19.69 1.79
C VAL A 165 -12.38 -18.72 0.83
N LEU A 166 -12.66 -18.80 -0.46
CA LEU A 166 -12.12 -17.90 -1.48
C LEU A 166 -12.52 -16.44 -1.20
N LEU A 167 -13.81 -16.17 -0.98
CA LEU A 167 -14.31 -14.82 -0.70
C LEU A 167 -13.68 -14.25 0.57
N PHE A 168 -13.59 -15.05 1.63
CA PHE A 168 -12.96 -14.64 2.88
C PHE A 168 -11.47 -14.36 2.72
N ALA A 169 -10.73 -15.25 2.05
CA ALA A 169 -9.29 -15.13 1.84
C ALA A 169 -8.91 -13.93 0.95
N LEU A 170 -9.74 -13.61 -0.06
CA LEU A 170 -9.57 -12.43 -0.91
C LEU A 170 -9.95 -11.13 -0.19
N HIS A 171 -10.99 -11.16 0.64
CA HIS A 171 -11.42 -9.98 1.39
C HIS A 171 -10.42 -9.60 2.48
N SER A 172 -10.03 -10.56 3.34
CA SER A 172 -9.27 -10.32 4.56
C SER A 172 -7.77 -10.65 4.44
N GLY A 173 -7.42 -11.71 3.72
CA GLY A 173 -6.04 -12.21 3.70
C GLY A 173 -5.05 -11.28 2.97
N TYR A 174 -5.52 -10.55 1.96
CA TYR A 174 -4.68 -9.61 1.22
C TYR A 174 -4.18 -8.43 2.08
N ILE A 175 -5.08 -7.83 2.86
CA ILE A 175 -4.77 -6.66 3.70
C ILE A 175 -3.67 -7.03 4.68
N LYS A 176 -3.84 -8.16 5.35
CA LYS A 176 -2.87 -8.67 6.33
C LYS A 176 -1.48 -8.89 5.74
N ILE A 177 -1.39 -9.53 4.57
CA ILE A 177 -0.09 -9.80 3.93
C ILE A 177 0.60 -8.52 3.43
N MET A 178 -0.19 -7.55 2.94
CA MET A 178 0.37 -6.26 2.55
C MET A 178 0.85 -5.50 3.77
N ASP A 179 0.10 -5.51 4.87
CA ASP A 179 0.49 -4.87 6.13
C ASP A 179 1.74 -5.50 6.73
N ASP A 180 1.84 -6.83 6.81
CA ASP A 180 3.04 -7.54 7.26
C ASP A 180 4.26 -7.17 6.41
N ARG A 181 4.07 -7.02 5.08
CA ARG A 181 5.12 -6.62 4.16
C ARG A 181 5.53 -5.16 4.37
N PHE A 182 4.56 -4.25 4.54
CA PHE A 182 4.84 -2.86 4.87
C PHE A 182 5.58 -2.75 6.20
N GLU A 183 5.20 -3.53 7.20
CA GLU A 183 5.88 -3.61 8.50
C GLU A 183 7.33 -4.07 8.36
N SER A 184 7.59 -5.09 7.54
CA SER A 184 8.95 -5.54 7.23
C SER A 184 9.82 -4.46 6.57
N TRP A 185 9.20 -3.55 5.81
CA TRP A 185 9.88 -2.43 5.16
C TRP A 185 9.99 -1.20 6.06
N LEU A 186 9.07 -1.00 7.00
CA LEU A 186 9.08 0.11 7.96
C LEU A 186 10.37 0.15 8.79
N HIS A 187 11.00 -1.01 9.06
CA HIS A 187 12.29 -1.09 9.73
C HIS A 187 13.47 -0.58 8.89
N GLN A 188 13.28 -0.33 7.59
CA GLN A 188 14.35 0.01 6.63
C GLN A 188 14.15 1.37 6.00
N ILE A 189 13.18 2.13 6.47
CA ILE A 189 12.94 3.52 6.07
C ILE A 189 13.29 4.46 7.22
N ASP A 190 13.40 5.74 6.90
CA ASP A 190 13.67 6.77 7.90
C ASP A 190 12.57 6.81 8.97
N ALA A 191 12.98 6.95 10.23
CA ALA A 191 12.07 6.96 11.38
C ALA A 191 10.91 7.98 11.27
N PRO A 192 11.11 9.21 10.73
CA PRO A 192 10.01 10.16 10.53
C PRO A 192 8.95 9.62 9.57
N LEU A 193 9.36 9.01 8.45
CA LEU A 193 8.43 8.44 7.47
C LEU A 193 7.69 7.22 8.05
N ALA A 194 8.39 6.38 8.82
CA ALA A 194 7.77 5.25 9.49
C ALA A 194 6.73 5.68 10.54
N LYS A 195 7.03 6.74 11.29
CA LYS A 195 6.10 7.33 12.26
C LYS A 195 4.86 7.89 11.55
N LEU A 196 5.06 8.65 10.46
CA LEU A 196 3.98 9.21 9.65
C LEU A 196 3.04 8.11 9.12
N ASP A 197 3.58 7.07 8.49
CA ASP A 197 2.77 6.01 7.90
C ASP A 197 1.91 5.27 8.95
N ARG A 198 2.48 5.02 10.15
CA ARG A 198 1.72 4.46 11.27
C ARG A 198 0.61 5.39 11.74
N MET A 199 0.91 6.68 11.87
CA MET A 199 -0.07 7.69 12.29
C MET A 199 -1.23 7.81 11.30
N MET A 200 -0.96 7.77 9.99
CA MET A 200 -1.99 7.88 8.96
C MET A 200 -3.02 6.75 9.00
N ARG A 201 -2.65 5.61 9.59
CA ARG A 201 -3.49 4.42 9.77
C ARG A 201 -4.25 4.42 11.10
N THR A 202 -3.93 5.31 12.03
CA THR A 202 -4.62 5.45 13.32
C THR A 202 -5.62 6.61 13.28
N PRO A 203 -6.84 6.47 13.84
CA PRO A 203 -7.76 7.59 13.96
C PRO A 203 -7.19 8.67 14.91
N LEU A 204 -7.48 9.95 14.66
CA LEU A 204 -7.21 11.00 15.66
C LEU A 204 -8.00 10.66 16.93
N LYS A 205 -7.34 10.75 18.09
CA LYS A 205 -7.98 10.69 19.41
C LYS A 205 -8.68 12.00 19.72
#